data_AF-A0AAV6GPX7-F1
#
_entry.id   AF-A0AAV6GPX7-F1
#
_cell.length_a   1.000
_cell.length_b   1.000
_cell.length_c   1.000
_cell.angle_alpha   90.00
_cell.angle_beta   90.00
_cell.angle_gamma   90.00
#
_symmetry.space_group_name_H-M   'P 1'
#
loop_
_entity.id
_entity.type
_entity.pdbx_description
1 polymer ?
#
loop_
_entity_poly.entity_id
_entity_poly.type
_entity_poly.pdbx_seq_one_letter_code
_entity_poly.pdbx_strand_id
1 'polypeptide(L)' 'MSADCTGYYNTEKEFVNASTCPKPGNDARAVFCCGFSDYKYCCDDPNSFFPYEYGYMWWLRVTSWALRYFTLEKIILT' A
#
# COMPACT_ATOMS: atom_id res chain seq x y z
N MET A 1 20.50 -0.29 12.40
CA MET A 1 19.04 -0.17 12.60
C MET A 1 18.40 -1.08 11.57
N SER A 2 17.64 -2.08 12.00
CA SER A 2 16.90 -3.02 11.16
C SER A 2 15.44 -2.95 11.59
N ALA A 3 14.53 -2.68 10.66
CA ALA A 3 13.11 -2.66 10.95
C ALA A 3 12.55 -4.09 10.96
N ASP A 4 11.72 -4.38 11.95
CA ASP A 4 10.94 -5.60 12.01
C ASP A 4 9.62 -5.38 11.25
N CYS A 5 9.46 -6.03 10.10
CA CYS A 5 8.18 -6.04 9.38
C CYS A 5 7.30 -7.13 9.98
N THR A 6 6.21 -6.73 10.62
CA THR A 6 5.19 -7.68 11.10
C THR A 6 4.54 -8.44 9.95
N GLY A 7 4.18 -9.70 10.22
CA GLY A 7 3.46 -10.54 9.26
C GLY A 7 2.14 -9.90 8.81
N TYR A 8 1.72 -10.20 7.59
CA TYR A 8 0.51 -9.64 7.01
C TYR A 8 -0.17 -10.66 6.10
N TYR A 9 -1.45 -10.43 5.81
CA TYR A 9 -2.17 -11.16 4.78
C TYR A 9 -2.12 -10.37 3.48
N ASN A 10 -1.71 -11.01 2.39
CA ASN A 10 -1.74 -10.37 1.07
C ASN A 10 -3.18 -10.29 0.52
N THR A 11 -3.35 -9.70 -0.65
CA THR A 11 -4.64 -9.62 -1.35
C THR A 11 -5.26 -10.98 -1.67
N GLU A 12 -4.43 -12.03 -1.78
CA GLU A 12 -4.84 -13.42 -1.99
C GLU A 12 -5.17 -14.15 -0.67
N LYS A 13 -5.13 -13.43 0.46
CA LYS A 13 -5.31 -13.94 1.84
C LYS A 13 -4.28 -14.99 2.25
N GLU A 14 -3.13 -14.99 1.61
CA GLU A 14 -1.99 -15.79 2.04
C GLU A 14 -1.24 -15.05 3.15
N PHE A 15 -0.85 -15.81 4.18
CA PHE A 15 -0.10 -15.26 5.30
C PHE A 15 1.37 -15.12 4.93
N VAL A 16 1.84 -13.88 4.84
CA VAL A 16 3.25 -13.54 4.71
C VAL A 16 3.84 -13.39 6.11
N ASN A 17 4.83 -14.23 6.43
CA ASN A 17 5.46 -14.23 7.74
C ASN A 17 6.20 -12.89 8.01
N ALA A 18 6.34 -12.56 9.30
CA ALA A 18 7.17 -11.44 9.72
C ALA A 18 8.61 -11.63 9.23
N SER A 19 9.22 -10.55 8.76
CA SER A 19 10.59 -10.59 8.24
C SER A 19 11.34 -9.34 8.62
N THR A 20 12.62 -9.49 8.94
CA THR A 20 13.48 -8.36 9.29
C THR A 20 14.13 -7.79 8.03
N CYS A 21 14.16 -6.47 7.91
CA CYS A 21 14.84 -5.77 6.81
C CYS A 21 16.31 -5.48 7.16
N PRO A 22 17.25 -5.56 6.18
CA PRO A 22 17.05 -5.84 4.75
C PRO A 22 16.97 -7.35 4.44
N LYS A 23 16.14 -7.72 3.46
CA LYS A 23 16.12 -9.09 2.94
C LYS A 23 17.42 -9.42 2.19
N PRO A 24 17.89 -10.68 2.23
CA PRO A 24 19.03 -11.12 1.44
C PRO A 24 18.73 -10.92 -0.06
N GLY A 25 19.58 -10.15 -0.74
CA GLY A 25 19.40 -9.77 -2.15
C GLY A 25 18.76 -8.39 -2.37
N ASN A 26 18.34 -7.69 -1.31
CA ASN A 26 17.87 -6.31 -1.39
C ASN A 26 19.00 -5.31 -1.08
N ASP A 27 18.80 -4.02 -1.35
CA ASP A 27 19.81 -2.98 -1.06
C ASP A 27 20.13 -2.95 0.45
N ALA A 28 21.39 -2.77 0.81
CA ALA A 28 21.83 -2.68 2.21
C ALA A 28 21.20 -1.49 2.95
N ARG A 29 20.72 -0.48 2.21
CA ARG A 29 19.99 0.67 2.74
C ARG A 29 18.51 0.40 2.98
N ALA A 30 17.96 -0.71 2.47
CA ALA A 30 16.55 -1.06 2.63
C ALA A 30 16.25 -1.58 4.04
N VAL A 31 16.48 -0.74 5.04
CA VAL A 31 16.38 -1.08 6.46
C VAL A 31 15.01 -0.77 7.06
N PHE A 32 14.10 -0.13 6.31
CA PHE A 32 12.76 0.24 6.75
C PHE A 32 11.69 -0.65 6.14
N CYS A 33 10.57 -0.77 6.86
CA CYS A 33 9.39 -1.48 6.40
C CYS A 33 8.42 -0.51 5.72
N CYS A 34 8.13 -0.73 4.45
CA CYS A 34 7.40 0.20 3.59
C CYS A 34 6.24 -0.50 2.88
N GLY A 35 5.35 0.29 2.27
CA GLY A 35 4.21 -0.20 1.52
C GLY A 35 2.89 -0.11 2.27
N PHE A 36 2.05 -1.11 2.08
CA PHE A 36 0.65 -1.15 2.52
C PHE A 36 0.42 -2.24 3.55
N SER A 37 -0.74 -2.22 4.21
CA SER A 37 -1.11 -3.25 5.19
C SER A 37 -1.10 -4.67 4.58
N ASP A 38 -1.47 -4.77 3.31
CA ASP A 38 -1.58 -5.98 2.48
C ASP A 38 -0.40 -6.21 1.53
N TYR A 39 0.58 -5.29 1.48
CA TYR A 39 1.78 -5.41 0.65
C TYR A 39 2.95 -4.67 1.29
N LYS A 40 3.69 -5.36 2.16
CA LYS A 40 4.87 -4.80 2.84
C LYS A 40 6.16 -5.25 2.16
N TYR A 41 7.08 -4.31 1.95
CA TYR A 41 8.40 -4.53 1.36
C TYR A 41 9.48 -3.71 2.09
N CYS A 42 10.74 -4.12 1.98
CA CYS A 42 11.85 -3.38 2.56
C CYS A 42 12.26 -2.23 1.64
N CYS A 43 12.35 -1.00 2.17
CA CYS A 43 12.84 0.17 1.46
C CYS A 43 13.76 1.04 2.34
N ASP A 44 14.41 2.04 1.75
CA ASP A 44 15.34 2.96 2.43
C ASP A 44 14.66 4.23 2.96
N ASP A 45 13.38 4.43 2.65
CA ASP A 45 12.59 5.57 3.10
C ASP A 45 11.67 5.24 4.30
N PRO A 46 11.84 5.90 5.46
CA PRO A 46 11.02 5.65 6.65
C PRO A 46 9.57 6.16 6.52
N ASN A 47 9.26 7.01 5.54
CA ASN A 47 7.95 7.67 5.38
C ASN A 47 7.02 6.99 4.38
N SER A 48 7.43 5.88 3.79
CA SER A 48 6.69 5.19 2.72
C SER A 48 5.76 4.08 3.24
N PHE A 49 5.42 4.10 4.53
CA PHE A 49 4.47 3.16 5.14
C PHE A 49 3.06 3.76 5.21
N PHE A 50 2.08 3.04 4.68
CA PHE A 50 0.68 3.43 4.65
C PHE A 50 -0.18 2.33 5.31
N PRO A 51 -0.91 2.63 6.40
CA PRO A 51 -1.70 1.66 7.15
C PRO A 51 -3.05 1.31 6.49
N TYR A 52 -3.13 1.39 5.16
CA TYR A 52 -4.35 1.10 4.39
C TYR A 52 -4.08 -0.05 3.41
N GLU A 53 -5.13 -0.76 3.01
CA GLU A 53 -5.04 -1.78 1.95
C GLU A 53 -4.85 -1.11 0.59
N TYR A 54 -4.02 -1.69 -0.27
CA TYR A 54 -3.79 -1.21 -1.63
C TYR A 54 -5.09 -1.10 -2.42
N GLY A 55 -6.00 -2.06 -2.24
CA GLY A 55 -7.33 -2.06 -2.83
C GLY A 55 -8.18 -0.84 -2.46
N TYR A 56 -8.05 -0.33 -1.23
CA TYR A 56 -8.76 0.87 -0.79
C TYR A 56 -8.26 2.13 -1.52
N MET A 57 -6.96 2.23 -1.77
CA MET A 57 -6.40 3.35 -2.53
C MET A 57 -6.81 3.33 -4.01
N TRP A 58 -6.99 2.16 -4.62
CA TRP A 58 -7.58 2.07 -5.95
C TRP A 58 -9.05 2.51 -5.92
N TRP A 59 -9.84 2.03 -4.97
CA TRP A 59 -11.23 2.43 -4.81
C TRP A 59 -11.41 3.94 -4.64
N LEU A 60 -10.55 4.63 -3.90
CA LEU A 60 -10.57 6.09 -3.78
C LEU A 60 -10.33 6.82 -5.11
N ARG A 61 -9.53 6.24 -6.02
CA ARG A 61 -9.43 6.76 -7.38
C ARG A 61 -10.74 6.51 -8.12
N VAL A 62 -11.28 5.30 -8.10
CA VAL A 62 -12.53 4.98 -8.81
C VAL A 62 -13.69 5.84 -8.32
N THR A 63 -13.84 6.07 -7.01
CA THR A 63 -14.91 6.93 -6.46
C THR A 63 -14.66 8.41 -6.74
N SER A 64 -13.42 8.89 -6.77
CA SER A 64 -13.11 10.26 -7.19
C SER A 64 -13.48 10.51 -8.66
N TRP A 65 -13.19 9.55 -9.54
CA TRP A 65 -13.62 9.59 -10.95
C TRP A 65 -15.13 9.38 -11.08
N ALA A 66 -15.75 8.49 -10.31
CA ALA A 66 -17.19 8.26 -10.30
C ALA A 66 -17.96 9.47 -9.79
N LEU A 67 -17.46 10.20 -8.78
CA LEU A 67 -18.04 11.46 -8.33
C LEU A 67 -17.97 12.54 -9.41
N ARG A 68 -16.87 12.63 -10.16
CA ARG A 68 -16.74 13.54 -11.31
C ARG A 68 -17.70 13.18 -12.44
N TYR A 69 -17.86 11.89 -12.76
CA TYR A 69 -18.85 11.43 -13.75
C TYR A 69 -20.28 11.71 -13.29
N PHE A 70 -20.61 11.43 -12.02
CA PHE A 70 -21.95 11.66 -11.47
C PHE A 70 -22.29 13.16 -11.34
N THR A 71 -21.29 14.03 -11.14
CA THR A 71 -21.49 15.49 -11.21
C THR A 71 -21.58 15.99 -12.65
N LEU A 72 -20.84 15.43 -13.60
CA LEU A 72 -20.95 15.75 -15.03
C LEU A 72 -22.32 15.36 -15.60
N GLU A 73 -22.84 14.16 -15.28
CA GLU A 73 -24.17 13.73 -15.72
C GLU A 73 -25.29 14.63 -15.17
N LYS A 74 -25.13 15.16 -13.95
CA LYS A 74 -26.10 16.11 -13.37
C LYS A 74 -26.02 17.51 -13.98
N ILE A 75 -24.88 17.93 -14.52
CA ILE A 75 -24.71 19.24 -15.16
C ILE A 75 -25.25 19.25 -16.59
N ILE A 76 -25.17 18.14 -17.34
CA ILE A 76 -25.66 18.07 -18.73
C ILE A 76 -27.20 17.94 -18.79
N LEU A 77 -27.84 17.57 -17.68
CA LEU A 77 -29.30 17.37 -17.58
C LEU A 77 -30.04 18.50 -16.83
N THR A 78 -29.40 19.66 -16.60
CA THR A 78 -30.05 20.89 -16.07
C THR A 78 -30.00 21.98 -17.13
#